data_AF-A0A958MS91-F1
#
_entry.id   AF-A0A958MS91-F1
#
_cell.length_a   1.000
_cell.length_b   1.000
_cell.length_c   1.000
_cell.angle_alpha   90.00
_cell.angle_beta   90.00
_cell.angle_gamma   90.00
#
_symmetry.space_group_name_H-M   'P 1'
#
loop_
_entity.id
_entity.type
_entity.pdbx_description
1 polymer ?
#
loop_
_entity_poly.entity_id
_entity_poly.type
_entity_poly.pdbx_seq_one_letter_code
_entity_poly.pdbx_strand_id
1 'polypeptide(L)'
;MTKKEWMKIKEEEERNPDLKVRNDVVRNYVENHGKPMSRRELLASGVKTFSAAMTLPSIYNVMANAGVAEAEELVCSKGGNTDLVPMVTLSLSGGAGLSGNWVPHDAGRQLLPSYNRLGMGATSQLVVDRTEFGGAPFIASSQILAGIRANSATSTRGGTAFLGVCVVSQDDSSNNKFDITGMAAKAGLEGSLLKNLGTRQTETGTKHQYAFVQPPTPLVVGRYDDIVGALGVAGSLNALNSNQKSRLFKMVEDLST
;
A
#
# COMPACT_ATOMS: atom_id res chain seq x y z
N MET A 1 24.52 50.98 -35.15
CA MET A 1 24.62 52.40 -34.75
C MET A 1 25.69 53.06 -35.60
N THR A 2 25.35 54.15 -36.29
CA THR A 2 26.25 54.85 -37.23
C THR A 2 27.03 55.97 -36.52
N LYS A 3 28.17 56.38 -37.07
CA LYS A 3 29.07 57.39 -36.44
C LYS A 3 28.40 58.77 -36.23
N LYS A 4 27.42 59.12 -37.07
CA LYS A 4 26.65 60.37 -36.94
C LYS A 4 25.67 60.35 -35.77
N GLU A 5 25.09 59.19 -35.45
CA GLU A 5 24.17 59.03 -34.31
C GLU A 5 24.92 59.14 -32.98
N TRP A 6 26.14 58.61 -32.90
CA TRP A 6 27.00 58.71 -31.73
C TRP A 6 27.39 60.14 -31.35
N MET A 7 27.65 61.01 -32.34
CA MET A 7 28.03 62.40 -32.08
C MET A 7 26.86 63.21 -31.52
N LYS A 8 25.63 62.96 -32.02
CA LYS A 8 24.42 63.62 -31.49
C LYS A 8 24.11 63.23 -30.05
N ILE A 9 24.29 61.96 -29.69
CA ILE A 9 24.07 61.47 -28.32
C ILE A 9 25.07 62.13 -27.37
N LYS A 10 26.35 62.27 -27.77
CA LYS A 10 27.35 62.97 -26.96
C LYS A 10 27.04 64.44 -26.76
N GLU A 11 26.59 65.13 -27.81
CA GLU A 11 26.17 66.53 -27.71
C GLU A 11 24.94 66.73 -26.79
N GLU A 12 24.02 65.75 -26.74
CA GLU A 12 22.88 65.76 -25.82
C GLU A 12 23.26 65.40 -24.37
N GLU A 13 24.21 64.49 -24.17
CA GLU A 13 24.77 64.13 -22.85
C GLU A 13 25.59 65.27 -22.23
N GLU A 14 26.27 66.07 -23.03
CA GLU A 14 26.98 67.28 -22.57
C GLU A 14 26.01 68.41 -22.19
N ARG A 15 24.83 68.46 -22.83
CA ARG A 15 23.79 69.48 -22.56
C ARG A 15 22.96 69.16 -21.31
N ASN A 16 22.85 67.89 -20.93
CA ASN A 16 22.07 67.45 -19.79
C ASN A 16 22.83 66.39 -18.97
N PRO A 17 23.42 66.77 -17.83
CA PRO A 17 24.25 65.87 -17.03
C PRO A 17 23.47 64.67 -16.45
N ASP A 18 22.15 64.79 -16.25
CA ASP A 18 21.32 63.69 -15.75
C ASP A 18 21.14 62.58 -16.79
N LEU A 19 21.15 62.92 -18.09
CA LEU A 19 21.08 61.94 -19.17
C LEU A 19 22.36 61.09 -19.25
N LYS A 20 23.51 61.71 -18.97
CA LYS A 20 24.80 61.02 -18.92
C LYS A 20 24.85 59.98 -17.80
N VAL A 21 24.40 60.34 -16.59
CA VAL A 21 24.32 59.41 -15.45
C VAL A 21 23.39 58.24 -15.77
N ARG A 22 22.22 58.51 -16.35
CA ARG A 22 21.26 57.46 -16.72
C ARG A 22 21.83 56.51 -17.79
N ASN A 23 22.49 57.05 -18.81
CA ASN A 23 23.09 56.26 -19.88
C ASN A 23 24.30 55.46 -19.38
N ASP A 24 25.10 55.99 -18.46
CA ASP A 24 26.19 55.26 -17.82
C ASP A 24 25.68 54.10 -16.95
N VAL A 25 24.56 54.28 -16.22
CA VAL A 25 23.91 53.20 -15.46
C VAL A 25 23.37 52.12 -16.40
N VAL A 26 22.69 52.50 -17.49
CA VAL A 26 22.18 51.54 -18.48
C VAL A 26 23.33 50.82 -19.19
N ARG A 27 24.40 51.52 -19.54
CA ARG A 27 25.61 50.94 -20.14
C ARG A 27 26.27 49.94 -19.18
N ASN A 28 26.46 50.33 -17.92
CA ASN A 28 26.99 49.44 -16.88
C ASN A 28 26.09 48.21 -16.63
N TYR A 29 24.76 48.37 -16.73
CA TYR A 29 23.82 47.26 -16.58
C TYR A 29 23.90 46.28 -17.76
N VAL A 30 24.03 46.78 -18.99
CA VAL A 30 24.12 45.96 -20.21
C VAL A 30 25.50 45.29 -20.35
N GLU A 31 26.58 45.94 -19.91
CA GLU A 31 27.95 45.41 -20.00
C GLU A 31 28.26 44.39 -18.90
N ASN A 32 27.69 44.54 -17.69
CA ASN A 32 28.02 43.68 -16.54
C ASN A 32 26.96 42.64 -16.19
N HIS A 33 25.79 42.63 -16.85
CA HIS A 33 24.76 41.62 -16.62
C HIS A 33 24.58 40.73 -17.86
N GLY A 34 24.64 39.40 -17.68
CA GLY A 34 24.33 38.44 -18.74
C GLY A 34 22.88 38.59 -19.21
N LYS A 35 22.54 38.03 -20.38
CA LYS A 35 21.14 38.04 -20.86
C LYS A 35 20.22 37.47 -19.78
N PRO A 36 19.06 38.11 -19.49
CA PRO A 36 18.11 37.57 -18.54
C PRO A 36 17.71 36.17 -19.00
N MET A 37 17.87 35.20 -18.11
CA MET A 37 17.51 33.82 -18.40
C MET A 37 16.02 33.73 -18.70
N SER A 38 15.67 33.03 -19.76
CA SER A 38 14.28 32.69 -20.01
C SER A 38 13.76 31.74 -18.93
N ARG A 39 12.45 31.75 -18.66
CA ARG A 39 11.82 30.78 -17.74
C ARG A 39 12.27 29.34 -18.03
N ARG A 40 12.43 29.00 -19.31
CA ARG A 40 12.82 27.66 -19.74
C ARG A 40 14.29 27.34 -19.42
N GLU A 41 15.19 28.32 -19.54
CA GLU A 41 16.59 28.18 -19.12
C GLU A 41 16.73 28.11 -17.59
N LEU A 42 15.91 28.85 -16.83
CA LEU A 42 15.88 28.76 -15.37
C LEU A 42 15.38 27.40 -14.88
N LEU A 43 14.40 26.82 -15.58
CA LEU A 43 13.91 25.47 -15.29
C LEU A 43 14.91 24.38 -15.74
N ALA A 44 15.68 24.63 -16.80
CA ALA A 44 16.71 23.71 -17.31
C ALA A 44 18.04 23.81 -16.54
N SER A 45 18.31 24.91 -15.84
CA SER A 45 19.54 25.13 -15.08
C SER A 45 19.61 24.35 -13.77
N GLY A 46 18.71 23.39 -13.54
CA GLY A 46 18.69 22.55 -12.36
C GLY A 46 18.20 23.23 -11.09
N VAL A 47 17.61 24.43 -11.17
CA VAL A 47 16.98 25.08 -9.99
C VAL A 47 15.87 24.20 -9.42
N LYS A 48 15.11 23.50 -10.29
CA LYS A 48 14.11 22.51 -9.86
C LYS A 48 14.72 21.38 -9.04
N THR A 49 15.82 20.79 -9.53
CA THR A 49 16.50 19.67 -8.86
C THR A 49 17.23 20.11 -7.59
N PHE A 50 17.80 21.32 -7.58
CA PHE A 50 18.44 21.89 -6.38
C PHE A 50 17.41 22.25 -5.30
N SER A 51 16.32 22.92 -5.67
CA SER A 51 15.22 23.20 -4.74
C SER A 51 14.58 21.91 -4.22
N ALA A 52 14.41 20.90 -5.08
CA ALA A 52 13.94 19.57 -4.65
C ALA A 52 14.94 18.90 -3.71
N ALA A 53 16.24 18.91 -3.99
CA ALA A 53 17.25 18.29 -3.13
C ALA A 53 17.36 18.94 -1.75
N MET A 54 17.04 20.24 -1.62
CA MET A 54 17.01 20.95 -0.34
C MET A 54 15.70 20.74 0.44
N THR A 55 14.58 20.51 -0.23
CA THR A 55 13.26 20.31 0.42
C THR A 55 12.89 18.84 0.62
N LEU A 56 13.48 17.93 -0.15
CA LEU A 56 13.24 16.48 -0.02
C LEU A 56 13.62 15.93 1.37
N PRO A 57 14.76 16.27 1.98
CA PRO A 57 15.11 15.75 3.31
C PRO A 57 14.12 16.17 4.40
N SER A 58 13.53 17.37 4.28
CA SER A 58 12.55 17.90 5.24
C SER A 58 11.15 17.35 4.99
N ILE A 59 10.72 17.17 3.74
CA ILE A 59 9.45 16.50 3.42
C ILE A 59 9.51 15.01 3.78
N TYR A 60 10.64 14.34 3.52
CA TYR A 60 10.84 12.93 3.85
C TYR A 60 10.74 12.69 5.37
N ASN A 61 11.41 13.50 6.20
CA ASN A 61 11.31 13.40 7.66
C ASN A 61 9.90 13.68 8.21
N VAL A 62 9.10 14.44 7.48
CA VAL A 62 7.74 14.83 7.85
C VAL A 62 6.70 13.79 7.38
N MET A 63 6.94 13.09 6.27
CA MET A 63 6.18 11.90 5.86
C MET A 63 6.56 10.65 6.67
N ALA A 64 7.80 10.56 7.17
CA ALA A 64 8.33 9.38 7.86
C ALA A 64 7.89 9.22 9.33
N ASN A 65 7.04 10.12 9.84
CA ASN A 65 6.51 10.01 11.21
C ASN A 65 4.98 9.89 11.17
N ALA A 66 4.44 9.11 12.11
CA ALA A 66 3.05 8.66 12.21
C ALA A 66 2.18 9.54 13.11
N GLY A 67 0.95 9.84 12.69
CA GLY A 67 -0.03 10.52 13.54
C GLY A 67 -1.08 11.30 12.78
N VAL A 68 -2.31 10.79 12.80
CA VAL A 68 -3.56 11.37 12.26
C VAL A 68 -3.82 11.06 10.78
N ALA A 69 -4.50 9.92 10.57
CA ALA A 69 -5.10 9.53 9.31
C ALA A 69 -6.46 10.24 9.12
N GLU A 70 -6.44 11.52 8.76
CA GLU A 70 -7.65 12.28 8.38
C GLU A 70 -7.77 12.37 6.85
N ALA A 71 -7.75 11.21 6.21
CA ALA A 71 -8.15 11.04 4.81
C ALA A 71 -9.29 10.02 4.65
N GLU A 72 -9.87 9.56 5.76
CA GLU A 72 -10.83 8.45 5.76
C GLU A 72 -12.21 8.86 5.24
N GLU A 73 -12.66 10.11 5.44
CA GLU A 73 -14.04 10.46 5.05
C GLU A 73 -14.21 10.92 3.60
N LEU A 74 -13.16 11.46 2.95
CA LEU A 74 -13.27 11.96 1.56
C LEU A 74 -12.95 10.90 0.49
N VAL A 75 -12.22 9.82 0.83
CA VAL A 75 -11.72 8.83 -0.15
C VAL A 75 -12.35 7.45 0.04
N CYS A 76 -12.75 7.05 1.25
CA CYS A 76 -13.53 5.83 1.46
C CYS A 76 -15.02 6.09 1.22
N SER A 77 -15.38 6.53 0.02
CA SER A 77 -16.75 6.31 -0.45
C SER A 77 -16.97 4.80 -0.40
N LYS A 78 -17.94 4.36 0.43
CA LYS A 78 -18.42 2.96 0.58
C LYS A 78 -18.00 2.15 -0.64
N GLY A 79 -16.93 1.35 -0.48
CA GLY A 79 -16.10 0.86 -1.58
C GLY A 79 -16.93 0.49 -2.80
N GLY A 80 -16.59 1.08 -3.95
CA GLY A 80 -17.21 0.73 -5.23
C GLY A 80 -17.25 -0.79 -5.37
N ASN A 81 -18.32 -1.31 -5.99
CA ASN A 81 -18.51 -2.73 -6.29
C ASN A 81 -17.20 -3.32 -6.84
N THR A 82 -16.41 -3.93 -5.97
CA THR A 82 -15.37 -4.85 -6.37
C THR A 82 -16.10 -6.19 -6.45
N ASP A 83 -16.04 -6.84 -7.60
CA ASP A 83 -16.68 -8.15 -7.81
C ASP A 83 -16.09 -9.25 -6.90
N LEU A 84 -15.06 -8.91 -6.11
CA LEU A 84 -14.28 -9.81 -5.27
C LEU A 84 -14.41 -9.44 -3.80
N VAL A 85 -14.61 -10.46 -2.96
CA VAL A 85 -14.78 -10.33 -1.50
C VAL A 85 -13.41 -10.08 -0.84
N PRO A 86 -13.32 -9.24 0.22
CA PRO A 86 -12.09 -9.07 0.97
C PRO A 86 -11.60 -10.41 1.52
N MET A 87 -10.30 -10.65 1.39
CA MET A 87 -9.66 -11.90 1.81
C MET A 87 -8.82 -11.66 3.07
N VAL A 88 -9.00 -12.53 4.06
CA VAL A 88 -8.18 -12.55 5.29
C VAL A 88 -7.57 -13.94 5.43
N THR A 89 -6.24 -14.02 5.44
CA THR A 89 -5.51 -15.27 5.64
C THR A 89 -5.05 -15.37 7.09
N LEU A 90 -5.51 -16.42 7.80
CA LEU A 90 -5.09 -16.72 9.17
C LEU A 90 -4.14 -17.91 9.15
N SER A 91 -2.85 -17.68 9.42
CA SER A 91 -1.87 -18.77 9.59
C SER A 91 -1.86 -19.24 11.04
N LEU A 92 -2.44 -20.41 11.30
CA LEU A 92 -2.52 -21.04 12.62
C LEU A 92 -1.39 -22.06 12.83
N SER A 93 -0.15 -21.64 12.57
CA SER A 93 1.04 -22.50 12.66
C SER A 93 1.11 -23.18 14.04
N GLY A 94 0.90 -24.51 14.07
CA GLY A 94 1.29 -25.37 15.21
C GLY A 94 0.24 -25.74 16.26
N GLY A 95 -1.08 -25.55 16.08
CA GLY A 95 -1.99 -25.92 17.19
C GLY A 95 -3.49 -26.01 16.96
N ALA A 96 -4.03 -25.61 15.80
CA ALA A 96 -5.49 -25.62 15.62
C ALA A 96 -6.08 -27.01 15.37
N GLY A 97 -5.25 -28.03 15.08
CA GLY A 97 -5.73 -29.40 14.84
C GLY A 97 -6.77 -29.49 13.72
N LEU A 98 -6.62 -28.72 12.64
CA LEU A 98 -7.59 -28.64 11.54
C LEU A 98 -7.93 -30.02 10.95
N SER A 99 -6.91 -30.88 10.82
CA SER A 99 -7.07 -32.26 10.34
C SER A 99 -7.91 -33.16 11.27
N GLY A 100 -8.11 -32.77 12.53
CA GLY A 100 -8.97 -33.46 13.48
C GLY A 100 -10.35 -32.81 13.65
N ASN A 101 -10.65 -31.77 12.89
CA ASN A 101 -11.92 -31.05 12.95
C ASN A 101 -12.70 -31.16 11.64
N TRP A 102 -11.99 -31.06 10.51
CA TRP A 102 -12.55 -31.19 9.17
C TRP A 102 -12.12 -32.52 8.54
N VAL A 103 -13.07 -33.19 7.90
CA VAL A 103 -12.87 -34.55 7.35
C VAL A 103 -12.50 -34.46 5.88
N PRO A 104 -11.30 -34.91 5.45
CA PRO A 104 -10.94 -34.94 4.04
C PRO A 104 -11.67 -36.04 3.27
N HIS A 105 -12.00 -35.75 2.02
CA HIS A 105 -12.64 -36.69 1.09
C HIS A 105 -11.68 -37.13 0.00
N ASP A 106 -12.02 -38.22 -0.68
CA ASP A 106 -11.39 -38.57 -1.95
C ASP A 106 -11.83 -37.63 -3.09
N ALA A 107 -11.25 -37.81 -4.28
CA ALA A 107 -11.60 -37.03 -5.47
C ALA A 107 -13.08 -37.17 -5.88
N GLY A 108 -13.75 -38.25 -5.45
CA GLY A 108 -15.18 -38.51 -5.66
C GLY A 108 -16.09 -37.88 -4.60
N ARG A 109 -15.55 -37.12 -3.63
CA ARG A 109 -16.25 -36.59 -2.45
C ARG A 109 -16.78 -37.68 -1.51
N GLN A 110 -16.19 -38.87 -1.55
CA GLN A 110 -16.47 -39.96 -0.63
C GLN A 110 -15.50 -39.95 0.55
N LEU A 111 -15.93 -40.51 1.67
CA LEU A 111 -15.06 -40.65 2.84
C LEU A 111 -13.94 -41.64 2.51
N LEU A 112 -12.72 -41.35 2.96
CA LEU A 112 -11.61 -42.29 2.85
C LEU A 112 -11.93 -43.58 3.62
N PRO A 113 -11.35 -44.74 3.25
CA PRO A 113 -11.60 -46.00 3.96
C PRO A 113 -11.10 -46.02 5.41
N SER A 114 -10.08 -45.21 5.74
CA SER A 114 -9.53 -45.06 7.08
C SER A 114 -8.88 -43.70 7.25
N TYR A 115 -9.01 -43.13 8.45
CA TYR A 115 -8.39 -41.89 8.89
C TYR A 115 -7.39 -42.12 10.02
N ASN A 116 -6.82 -43.32 10.15
CA ASN A 116 -5.88 -43.66 11.21
C ASN A 116 -4.66 -42.71 11.24
N ARG A 117 -4.20 -42.27 10.06
CA ARG A 117 -3.09 -41.30 9.96
C ARG A 117 -3.44 -39.88 10.44
N LEU A 118 -4.73 -39.54 10.46
CA LEU A 118 -5.23 -38.26 10.95
C LEU A 118 -5.69 -38.35 12.42
N GLY A 119 -5.59 -39.53 13.04
CA GLY A 119 -6.03 -39.75 14.43
C GLY A 119 -7.55 -39.83 14.60
N MET A 120 -8.32 -39.92 13.51
CA MET A 120 -9.79 -39.95 13.56
C MET A 120 -10.38 -41.37 13.54
N GLY A 121 -9.54 -42.39 13.31
CA GLY A 121 -9.94 -43.80 13.36
C GLY A 121 -10.58 -44.35 12.08
N ALA A 122 -11.39 -45.39 12.23
CA ALA A 122 -12.09 -46.04 11.11
C ALA A 122 -13.35 -45.28 10.71
N THR A 123 -13.65 -45.24 9.42
CA THR A 123 -14.77 -44.48 8.84
C THR A 123 -16.13 -44.94 9.36
N SER A 124 -16.28 -46.22 9.73
CA SER A 124 -17.50 -46.76 10.33
C SER A 124 -17.85 -46.17 11.69
N GLN A 125 -16.89 -45.57 12.39
CA GLN A 125 -17.05 -44.96 13.71
C GLN A 125 -17.10 -43.42 13.63
N LEU A 126 -16.91 -42.86 12.44
CA LEU A 126 -16.82 -41.41 12.24
C LEU A 126 -18.21 -40.80 12.08
N VAL A 127 -18.56 -39.89 12.99
CA VAL A 127 -19.80 -39.10 12.89
C VAL A 127 -19.47 -37.75 12.26
N VAL A 128 -19.94 -37.55 11.03
CA VAL A 128 -19.72 -36.33 10.24
C VAL A 128 -20.98 -35.46 10.26
N ASP A 129 -20.83 -34.23 10.68
CA ASP A 129 -21.83 -33.17 10.61
C ASP A 129 -21.67 -32.40 9.28
N ARG A 130 -22.78 -32.25 8.54
CA ARG A 130 -22.86 -31.52 7.26
C ARG A 130 -23.99 -30.49 7.25
N THR A 131 -24.44 -30.06 8.43
CA THR A 131 -25.63 -29.20 8.56
C THR A 131 -25.34 -27.73 8.29
N GLU A 132 -24.07 -27.31 8.36
CA GLU A 132 -23.67 -25.90 8.30
C GLU A 132 -22.64 -25.65 7.18
N PHE A 133 -22.39 -24.37 6.88
CA PHE A 133 -21.37 -23.91 5.95
C PHE A 133 -21.45 -24.48 4.52
N GLY A 134 -22.67 -24.61 3.98
CA GLY A 134 -22.88 -25.16 2.64
C GLY A 134 -22.64 -26.67 2.53
N GLY A 135 -22.72 -27.41 3.65
CA GLY A 135 -22.55 -28.86 3.68
C GLY A 135 -21.12 -29.31 3.96
N ALA A 136 -20.31 -28.44 4.56
CA ALA A 136 -18.93 -28.74 4.87
C ALA A 136 -18.81 -29.92 5.87
N PRO A 137 -17.96 -30.91 5.62
CA PRO A 137 -17.87 -32.12 6.44
C PRO A 137 -17.00 -31.91 7.68
N PHE A 138 -17.62 -31.55 8.78
CA PHE A 138 -16.96 -31.47 10.09
C PHE A 138 -17.19 -32.75 10.90
N ILE A 139 -16.27 -33.07 11.82
CA ILE A 139 -16.56 -34.09 12.83
C ILE A 139 -17.57 -33.51 13.82
N ALA A 140 -18.54 -34.31 14.27
CA ALA A 140 -19.53 -33.87 15.24
C ALA A 140 -18.93 -33.35 16.57
N SER A 141 -17.75 -33.85 16.96
CA SER A 141 -16.99 -33.41 18.15
C SER A 141 -15.98 -32.28 17.88
N SER A 142 -16.05 -31.63 16.71
CA SER A 142 -15.14 -30.56 16.33
C SER A 142 -15.21 -29.38 17.31
N GLN A 143 -14.08 -29.07 17.94
CA GLN A 143 -13.94 -27.92 18.84
C GLN A 143 -13.90 -26.59 18.07
N ILE A 144 -13.37 -26.60 16.83
CA ILE A 144 -13.43 -25.44 15.94
C ILE A 144 -14.89 -25.13 15.62
N LEU A 145 -15.68 -26.13 15.24
CA LEU A 145 -17.10 -25.95 14.95
C LEU A 145 -17.87 -25.46 16.17
N ALA A 146 -17.61 -26.03 17.35
CA ALA A 146 -18.20 -25.58 18.61
C ALA A 146 -17.86 -24.10 18.91
N GLY A 147 -16.60 -23.70 18.72
CA GLY A 147 -16.16 -22.32 18.89
C GLY A 147 -16.82 -21.35 17.89
N ILE A 148 -16.96 -21.75 16.62
CA ILE A 148 -17.65 -20.93 15.63
C ILE A 148 -19.14 -20.82 15.97
N ARG A 149 -19.80 -21.91 16.38
CA ARG A 149 -21.22 -21.90 16.79
C ARG A 149 -21.46 -20.96 17.97
N ALA A 150 -20.54 -20.92 18.93
CA ALA A 150 -20.64 -20.04 20.10
C ALA A 150 -20.53 -18.54 19.74
N ASN A 151 -19.82 -18.20 18.64
CA ASN A 151 -19.51 -16.81 18.27
C ASN A 151 -20.21 -16.34 16.97
N SER A 152 -21.11 -17.14 16.39
CA SER A 152 -21.80 -16.80 15.14
C SER A 152 -23.30 -17.04 15.23
N ALA A 153 -24.08 -16.30 14.45
CA ALA A 153 -25.51 -16.53 14.30
C ALA A 153 -25.79 -17.65 13.27
N THR A 154 -26.88 -18.39 13.46
CA THR A 154 -27.28 -19.47 12.54
C THR A 154 -27.51 -18.97 11.11
N SER A 155 -28.07 -17.77 10.94
CA SER A 155 -28.26 -17.13 9.64
C SER A 155 -26.93 -16.84 8.92
N THR A 156 -25.91 -16.38 9.66
CA THR A 156 -24.56 -16.16 9.12
C THR A 156 -23.91 -17.46 8.68
N ARG A 157 -24.07 -18.55 9.45
CA ARG A 157 -23.56 -19.88 9.07
C ARG A 157 -24.26 -20.47 7.85
N GLY A 158 -25.53 -20.13 7.64
CA GLY A 158 -26.27 -20.52 6.43
C GLY A 158 -25.85 -19.77 5.17
N GLY A 159 -25.40 -18.52 5.30
CA GLY A 159 -24.92 -17.69 4.18
C GLY A 159 -23.42 -17.80 3.90
N THR A 160 -22.69 -18.62 4.65
CA THR A 160 -21.24 -18.83 4.48
C THR A 160 -20.97 -20.24 3.99
N ALA A 161 -19.91 -20.40 3.20
CA ALA A 161 -19.45 -21.69 2.72
C ALA A 161 -18.05 -21.96 3.31
N PHE A 162 -17.82 -23.21 3.71
CA PHE A 162 -16.50 -23.65 4.18
C PHE A 162 -15.96 -24.69 3.21
N LEU A 163 -14.74 -24.44 2.72
CA LEU A 163 -14.04 -25.34 1.82
C LEU A 163 -12.73 -25.77 2.46
N GLY A 164 -12.54 -27.08 2.62
CA GLY A 164 -11.25 -27.65 2.96
C GLY A 164 -10.47 -27.99 1.70
N VAL A 165 -9.23 -27.51 1.61
CA VAL A 165 -8.30 -27.86 0.54
C VAL A 165 -7.12 -28.59 1.15
N CYS A 166 -6.89 -29.82 0.71
CA CYS A 166 -5.73 -30.60 1.13
C CYS A 166 -4.51 -30.17 0.32
N VAL A 167 -3.45 -29.78 1.01
CA VAL A 167 -2.17 -29.36 0.43
C VAL A 167 -1.04 -30.22 0.97
N VAL A 168 -0.01 -30.43 0.16
CA VAL A 168 1.20 -31.14 0.60
C VAL A 168 2.02 -30.21 1.48
N SER A 169 2.22 -30.61 2.73
CA SER A 169 3.06 -29.91 3.70
C SER A 169 4.40 -30.61 3.88
N GLN A 170 5.45 -29.82 4.06
CA GLN A 170 6.67 -30.24 4.72
C GLN A 170 6.51 -30.11 6.24
N ASP A 171 7.54 -30.51 6.99
CA ASP A 171 7.65 -30.24 8.42
C ASP A 171 7.45 -28.74 8.72
N ASP A 172 7.22 -28.39 10.00
CA ASP A 172 6.86 -27.04 10.48
C ASP A 172 7.93 -25.98 10.17
N SER A 173 8.00 -25.61 8.90
CA SER A 173 9.02 -24.78 8.28
C SER A 173 8.37 -23.66 7.49
N SER A 174 9.13 -22.60 7.28
CA SER A 174 8.72 -21.46 6.47
C SER A 174 8.67 -21.75 4.97
N ASN A 175 9.19 -22.90 4.53
CA ASN A 175 9.23 -23.29 3.12
C ASN A 175 7.91 -23.83 2.59
N ASN A 176 6.91 -23.97 3.46
CA ASN A 176 5.57 -24.41 3.07
C ASN A 176 4.89 -23.34 2.19
N LYS A 177 4.48 -23.73 0.99
CA LYS A 177 3.91 -22.86 -0.04
C LYS A 177 2.38 -22.74 0.07
N PHE A 178 1.90 -22.21 1.19
CA PHE A 178 0.46 -22.13 1.49
C PHE A 178 -0.16 -20.76 1.26
N ASP A 179 0.66 -19.74 1.07
CA ASP A 179 0.16 -18.37 1.00
C ASP A 179 -0.46 -18.07 -0.37
N ILE A 180 -1.73 -17.69 -0.38
CA ILE A 180 -2.51 -17.39 -1.58
C ILE A 180 -2.56 -15.89 -1.92
N THR A 181 -1.89 -15.05 -1.14
CA THR A 181 -1.97 -13.58 -1.25
C THR A 181 -1.56 -13.09 -2.62
N GLY A 182 -0.54 -13.70 -3.23
CA GLY A 182 -0.12 -13.32 -4.59
C GLY A 182 -1.14 -13.69 -5.67
N MET A 183 -1.92 -14.75 -5.48
CA MET A 183 -3.02 -15.08 -6.39
C MET A 183 -4.19 -14.12 -6.23
N ALA A 184 -4.49 -13.72 -4.99
CA ALA A 184 -5.52 -12.71 -4.72
C ALA A 184 -5.14 -11.35 -5.33
N ALA A 185 -3.89 -10.91 -5.15
CA ALA A 185 -3.38 -9.69 -5.77
C ALA A 185 -3.47 -9.75 -7.31
N LYS A 186 -3.10 -10.89 -7.91
CA LYS A 186 -3.22 -11.10 -9.37
C LYS A 186 -4.68 -11.11 -9.85
N ALA A 187 -5.62 -11.55 -9.01
CA ALA A 187 -7.04 -11.50 -9.32
C ALA A 187 -7.62 -10.07 -9.25
N GLY A 188 -6.84 -9.10 -8.77
CA GLY A 188 -7.26 -7.71 -8.61
C GLY A 188 -7.73 -7.36 -7.19
N LEU A 189 -7.56 -8.26 -6.21
CA LEU A 189 -7.72 -7.94 -4.78
C LEU A 189 -6.46 -7.27 -4.26
N GLU A 190 -6.26 -6.01 -4.64
CA GLU A 190 -5.18 -5.16 -4.13
C GLU A 190 -5.79 -3.87 -3.58
N GLY A 191 -5.43 -3.53 -2.34
CA GLY A 191 -5.89 -2.29 -1.73
C GLY A 191 -5.27 -1.07 -2.42
N SER A 192 -6.08 -0.03 -2.65
CA SER A 192 -5.64 1.22 -3.28
C SER A 192 -4.66 2.02 -2.41
N LEU A 193 -4.82 1.96 -1.09
CA LEU A 193 -3.97 2.63 -0.11
C LEU A 193 -2.92 1.68 0.46
N LEU A 194 -3.35 0.51 0.94
CA LEU A 194 -2.48 -0.51 1.52
C LEU A 194 -2.61 -1.78 0.69
N LYS A 195 -1.55 -2.13 -0.03
CA LYS A 195 -1.55 -3.20 -1.03
C LYS A 195 -1.54 -4.60 -0.41
N ASN A 196 -0.63 -4.84 0.54
CA ASN A 196 -0.51 -6.10 1.26
C ASN A 196 -0.10 -5.83 2.72
N LEU A 197 -0.74 -6.51 3.68
CA LEU A 197 -0.48 -6.38 5.11
C LEU A 197 -0.07 -7.73 5.68
N GLY A 198 0.97 -7.74 6.51
CA GLY A 198 1.49 -8.93 7.15
C GLY A 198 1.93 -8.68 8.58
N THR A 199 2.16 -9.73 9.35
CA THR A 199 2.67 -9.64 10.73
C THR A 199 4.17 -9.95 10.84
N ARG A 200 4.80 -10.34 9.72
CA ARG A 200 6.20 -10.77 9.67
C ARG A 200 6.94 -10.11 8.51
N GLN A 201 8.24 -9.90 8.70
CA GLN A 201 9.16 -9.48 7.64
C GLN A 201 9.53 -10.67 6.74
N THR A 202 8.57 -11.12 5.94
CA THR A 202 8.74 -12.17 4.92
C THR A 202 8.13 -11.68 3.61
N GLU A 203 8.40 -12.36 2.49
CA GLU A 203 7.86 -11.96 1.18
C GLU A 203 6.32 -11.94 1.15
N THR A 204 5.67 -12.77 1.97
CA THR A 204 4.21 -12.93 2.03
C THR A 204 3.57 -12.21 3.21
N GLY A 205 4.35 -11.85 4.22
CA GLY A 205 3.84 -11.26 5.46
C GLY A 205 3.41 -12.29 6.50
N THR A 206 3.53 -13.58 6.19
CA THR A 206 3.22 -14.73 7.06
C THR A 206 4.42 -15.66 7.21
N LYS A 207 4.29 -16.76 7.97
CA LYS A 207 5.36 -17.78 8.09
C LYS A 207 5.57 -18.55 6.77
N HIS A 208 4.59 -18.58 5.88
CA HIS A 208 4.56 -19.44 4.69
C HIS A 208 5.07 -18.73 3.44
N GLN A 209 5.61 -19.49 2.49
CA GLN A 209 5.93 -18.99 1.15
C GLN A 209 4.67 -18.89 0.28
N TYR A 210 4.77 -18.08 -0.78
CA TYR A 210 3.71 -17.95 -1.77
C TYR A 210 3.50 -19.26 -2.55
N ALA A 211 2.25 -19.56 -2.86
CA ALA A 211 1.87 -20.79 -3.56
C ALA A 211 2.34 -20.79 -5.03
N PHE A 212 2.04 -19.72 -5.77
CA PHE A 212 2.29 -19.63 -7.21
C PHE A 212 2.86 -18.28 -7.65
N VAL A 213 2.21 -17.19 -7.25
CA VAL A 213 2.57 -15.83 -7.66
C VAL A 213 3.17 -15.11 -6.46
N GLN A 214 4.27 -14.39 -6.67
CA GLN A 214 4.87 -13.55 -5.64
C GLN A 214 3.91 -12.38 -5.31
N PRO A 215 3.50 -12.20 -4.05
CA PRO A 215 2.67 -11.07 -3.67
C PRO A 215 3.46 -9.76 -3.65
N PRO A 216 2.78 -8.60 -3.67
CA PRO A 216 3.39 -7.32 -3.35
C PRO A 216 4.03 -7.36 -1.95
N THR A 217 5.15 -6.66 -1.78
CA THR A 217 5.87 -6.59 -0.50
C THR A 217 4.92 -6.18 0.63
N PRO A 218 4.79 -6.97 1.71
CA PRO A 218 3.87 -6.68 2.80
C PRO A 218 4.38 -5.52 3.64
N LEU A 219 3.46 -4.66 4.05
CA LEU A 219 3.68 -3.80 5.21
C LEU A 219 3.56 -4.64 6.47
N VAL A 220 4.60 -4.59 7.32
CA VAL A 220 4.60 -5.33 8.59
C VAL A 220 3.85 -4.53 9.64
N VAL A 221 2.78 -5.12 10.14
CA VAL A 221 1.86 -4.58 11.13
C VAL A 221 1.88 -5.50 12.35
N GLY A 222 2.36 -4.98 13.47
CA GLY A 222 2.31 -5.64 14.77
C GLY A 222 1.22 -5.08 15.69
N ARG A 223 0.80 -3.83 15.47
CA ARG A 223 -0.24 -3.14 16.25
C ARG A 223 -1.05 -2.19 15.38
N TYR A 224 -2.19 -1.74 15.90
CA TYR A 224 -3.06 -0.77 15.24
C TYR A 224 -2.32 0.51 14.83
N ASP A 225 -1.41 0.99 15.69
CA ASP A 225 -0.61 2.19 15.41
C ASP A 225 0.28 2.06 14.17
N ASP A 226 0.68 0.85 13.77
CA ASP A 226 1.49 0.65 12.56
C ASP A 226 0.64 0.88 11.30
N ILE A 227 -0.66 0.55 11.35
CA ILE A 227 -1.62 0.82 10.28
C ILE A 227 -1.88 2.33 10.21
N VAL A 228 -2.16 2.95 11.36
CA VAL A 228 -2.38 4.40 11.44
C VAL A 228 -1.14 5.17 10.99
N GLY A 229 0.05 4.68 11.32
CA GLY A 229 1.31 5.28 10.91
C GLY A 229 1.58 5.14 9.42
N ALA A 230 1.20 4.02 8.81
CA ALA A 230 1.31 3.85 7.37
C ALA A 230 0.28 4.68 6.57
N LEU A 231 -0.85 5.03 7.18
CA LEU A 231 -1.90 5.85 6.58
C LEU A 231 -1.80 7.35 6.93
N GLY A 232 -0.99 7.70 7.92
CA GLY A 232 -0.98 9.02 8.54
C GLY A 232 0.09 9.97 7.99
N VAL A 233 -0.14 11.27 8.17
CA VAL A 233 0.82 12.34 7.87
C VAL A 233 1.15 13.06 9.19
N ALA A 234 2.34 12.88 9.77
CA ALA A 234 2.65 13.49 11.07
C ALA A 234 3.39 14.82 11.00
N GLY A 235 3.65 15.36 12.19
CA GLY A 235 4.42 16.58 12.40
C GLY A 235 3.63 17.84 12.03
N SER A 236 4.32 18.83 11.47
CA SER A 236 3.73 20.14 11.12
C SER A 236 2.64 20.06 10.04
N LEU A 237 2.50 18.92 9.36
CA LEU A 237 1.45 18.70 8.36
C LEU A 237 0.11 18.31 8.98
N ASN A 238 0.07 17.90 10.25
CA ASN A 238 -1.19 17.66 10.95
C ASN A 238 -1.99 18.97 11.12
N ALA A 239 -1.30 20.11 11.20
CA ALA A 239 -1.90 21.44 11.28
C ALA A 239 -2.48 21.95 9.94
N LEU A 240 -2.25 21.24 8.84
CA LEU A 240 -2.77 21.61 7.52
C LEU A 240 -4.20 21.11 7.33
N ASN A 241 -5.01 21.90 6.63
CA ASN A 241 -6.35 21.48 6.23
C ASN A 241 -6.30 20.42 5.11
N SER A 242 -7.40 19.67 4.91
CA SER A 242 -7.46 18.55 3.96
C SER A 242 -7.13 18.95 2.52
N ASN A 243 -7.45 20.17 2.12
CA ASN A 243 -7.12 20.70 0.79
C ASN A 243 -5.62 20.97 0.62
N GLN A 244 -4.95 21.46 1.67
CA GLN A 244 -3.51 21.70 1.67
C GLN A 244 -2.73 20.38 1.65
N LYS A 245 -3.18 19.37 2.40
CA LYS A 245 -2.62 18.02 2.38
C LYS A 245 -2.69 17.41 0.97
N SER A 246 -3.87 17.45 0.31
CA SER A 246 -4.05 16.91 -1.04
C SER A 246 -3.15 17.58 -2.09
N ARG A 247 -2.97 18.91 -2.03
CA ARG A 247 -2.10 19.64 -2.96
C ARG A 247 -0.62 19.32 -2.75
N LEU A 248 -0.21 19.11 -1.50
CA LEU A 248 1.16 18.71 -1.17
C LEU A 248 1.47 17.31 -1.74
N PHE A 249 0.56 16.36 -1.57
CA PHE A 249 0.73 15.01 -2.13
C PHE A 249 0.80 15.02 -3.66
N LYS A 250 -0.06 15.80 -4.33
CA LYS A 250 0.02 15.99 -5.79
C LYS A 250 1.34 16.63 -6.23
N MET A 251 1.82 17.63 -5.49
CA MET A 251 3.11 18.26 -5.80
C MET A 251 4.28 17.28 -5.66
N VAL A 252 4.23 16.37 -4.69
CA VAL A 252 5.27 15.34 -4.49
C VAL A 252 5.20 14.28 -5.60
N GLU A 253 4.01 13.87 -6.00
CA GLU A 253 3.78 12.98 -7.14
C GLU A 253 4.34 13.58 -8.44
N ASP A 254 4.01 14.85 -8.72
CA ASP A 254 4.51 15.63 -9.87
C ASP A 254 6.02 15.90 -9.84
N LEU A 255 6.67 15.76 -8.67
CA LEU A 255 8.13 15.90 -8.50
C LEU A 255 8.86 14.56 -8.56
N SER A 256 8.16 13.45 -8.31
CA SER A 256 8.71 12.09 -8.36
C SER A 256 8.63 11.44 -9.75
N THR A 257 7.85 12.05 -10.64
CA THR A 257 7.69 11.68 -12.06
C THR A 257 8.50 12.60 -12.97
#